data_AF-A0A2E0Y8A9-F1
#
_entry.id   AF-A0A2E0Y8A9-F1
#
_cell.length_a   1.000
_cell.length_b   1.000
_cell.length_c   1.000
_cell.angle_alpha   90.00
_cell.angle_beta   90.00
_cell.angle_gamma   90.00
#
_symmetry.space_group_name_H-M   'P 1'
#
loop_
_entity.id
_entity.type
_entity.pdbx_description
1 polymer ?
#
loop_
_entity_poly.entity_id
_entity_poly.type
_entity_poly.pdbx_seq_one_letter_code
_entity_poly.pdbx_strand_id
1 'polypeptide(L)'
;MLDGGLRAWRDADLPLTTEVPELPPATFRPAPRPELFVDKEEVLAAMDDASVCTVNALSPEVYAGTGDMHYGRRGHIPGSRNVHYDELLDAGCFKPAPALEAALKDSGMLDAPKVIAYCGGGISATVDAFACLLLGRDGVAVYDGSMSEWVRDESLPLKTGEAP
;
A
#
# COMPACT_ATOMS: atom_id res chain seq x y z
N MET A 1 4.57 2.77 14.75
CA MET A 1 5.31 1.68 14.10
C MET A 1 6.72 1.67 14.64
N LEU A 2 7.33 0.51 14.87
CA LEU A 2 8.78 0.38 15.08
C LEU A 2 9.41 0.13 13.72
N ASP A 3 10.20 1.08 13.22
CA ASP A 3 10.84 0.95 11.90
C ASP A 3 11.86 -0.19 11.90
N GLY A 4 11.79 -1.09 10.90
CA GLY A 4 12.56 -2.33 10.86
C GLY A 4 12.08 -3.45 11.80
N GLY A 5 11.06 -3.18 12.62
CA GLY A 5 10.40 -4.17 13.48
C GLY A 5 11.34 -4.94 14.42
N LEU A 6 10.98 -6.20 14.70
CA LEU A 6 11.74 -7.06 15.62
C LEU A 6 13.15 -7.38 15.10
N ARG A 7 13.36 -7.37 13.79
CA ARG A 7 14.69 -7.60 13.20
C ARG A 7 15.64 -6.47 13.57
N ALA A 8 15.26 -5.21 13.30
CA ALA A 8 16.08 -4.06 13.67
C ALA A 8 16.32 -3.98 15.19
N TRP A 9 15.32 -4.34 16.01
CA TRP A 9 15.48 -4.42 17.46
C TRP A 9 16.57 -5.41 17.90
N ARG A 10 16.60 -6.60 17.28
CA ARG A 10 17.62 -7.62 17.53
C ARG A 10 18.99 -7.21 17.02
N ASP A 11 19.05 -6.62 15.82
CA ASP A 11 20.31 -6.16 15.21
C ASP A 11 20.94 -5.03 16.05
N ALA A 12 20.13 -4.28 16.81
CA ALA A 12 20.58 -3.27 17.77
C ALA A 12 20.94 -3.83 19.17
N ASP A 13 20.96 -5.16 19.35
CA ASP A 13 21.23 -5.85 20.63
C ASP A 13 20.36 -5.37 21.80
N LEU A 14 19.11 -5.02 21.50
CA LEU A 14 18.18 -4.52 22.52
C LEU A 14 17.49 -5.69 23.26
N PRO A 15 17.16 -5.51 24.56
CA PRO A 15 16.59 -6.58 25.37
C PRO A 15 15.28 -7.15 24.80
N LEU A 16 15.12 -8.47 24.90
CA LEU A 16 13.88 -9.19 24.62
C LEU A 16 13.42 -9.92 25.88
N THR A 17 12.11 -10.11 26.00
CA THR A 17 11.51 -10.93 27.06
C THR A 17 10.49 -11.89 26.45
N THR A 18 10.39 -13.07 27.06
CA THR A 18 9.31 -14.04 26.83
C THR A 18 8.32 -14.06 28.01
N GLU A 19 8.51 -13.19 29.00
CA GLU A 19 7.56 -13.00 30.09
C GLU A 19 6.23 -12.49 29.53
N VAL A 20 5.14 -13.15 29.90
CA VAL A 20 3.79 -12.75 29.50
C VAL A 20 3.33 -11.68 30.50
N PRO A 21 3.12 -10.42 30.08
CA PRO A 21 2.72 -9.36 31.01
C PRO A 21 1.27 -9.54 31.45
N GLU A 22 0.99 -9.25 32.73
CA GLU A 22 -0.37 -9.04 33.21
C GLU A 22 -0.83 -7.62 32.86
N LEU A 23 -1.72 -7.49 31.89
CA LEU A 23 -2.29 -6.21 31.48
C LEU A 23 -3.69 -6.04 32.11
N PRO A 24 -3.95 -4.97 32.86
CA PRO A 24 -5.29 -4.72 33.38
C PRO A 24 -6.27 -4.43 32.22
N PRO A 25 -7.54 -4.86 32.32
CA PRO A 25 -8.55 -4.51 31.33
C PRO A 25 -8.67 -2.99 31.16
N ALA A 26 -8.72 -2.53 29.92
CA ALA A 26 -8.93 -1.13 29.56
C ALA A 26 -10.17 -0.99 28.69
N THR A 27 -10.84 0.16 28.77
CA THR A 27 -11.96 0.48 27.88
C THR A 27 -11.42 1.11 26.60
N PHE A 28 -11.58 0.42 25.47
CA PHE A 28 -11.31 0.98 24.16
C PHE A 28 -12.60 1.57 23.56
N ARG A 29 -12.53 2.82 23.09
CA ARG A 29 -13.61 3.46 22.34
C ARG A 29 -13.14 3.64 20.89
N PRO A 30 -13.63 2.84 19.94
CA PRO A 30 -13.23 2.99 18.54
C PRO A 30 -13.69 4.35 18.02
N ALA A 31 -12.81 5.01 17.25
CA ALA A 31 -13.12 6.17 16.44
C ALA A 31 -12.75 5.83 14.99
N PRO A 32 -13.66 5.19 14.23
CA PRO A 32 -13.41 4.82 12.85
C PRO A 32 -13.08 6.05 11.99
N ARG A 33 -12.15 5.87 11.06
CA ARG A 33 -11.76 6.86 10.05
C ARG A 33 -12.07 6.28 8.67
N PRO A 34 -13.33 6.35 8.21
CA PRO A 34 -13.75 5.73 6.95
C PRO A 34 -12.98 6.28 5.75
N GLU A 35 -12.49 7.53 5.83
CA GLU A 35 -11.70 8.17 4.78
C GLU A 35 -10.34 7.50 4.48
N LEU A 36 -9.86 6.62 5.37
CA LEU A 36 -8.61 5.88 5.17
C LEU A 36 -8.78 4.60 4.35
N PHE A 37 -10.02 4.21 4.06
CA PHE A 37 -10.33 3.05 3.24
C PHE A 37 -11.26 3.47 2.11
N VAL A 38 -11.13 2.79 0.98
CA VAL A 38 -12.07 2.94 -0.14
C VAL A 38 -12.57 1.56 -0.55
N ASP A 39 -13.78 1.51 -1.09
CA ASP A 39 -14.35 0.30 -1.67
C ASP A 39 -14.06 0.18 -3.18
N LYS A 40 -14.48 -0.94 -3.75
CA LYS A 40 -14.30 -1.29 -5.16
C LYS A 40 -14.99 -0.28 -6.08
N GLU A 41 -16.15 0.23 -5.67
CA GLU A 41 -16.95 1.21 -6.40
C GLU A 41 -16.23 2.56 -6.48
N GLU A 42 -15.61 3.02 -5.39
CA GLU A 42 -14.75 4.20 -5.37
C GLU A 42 -13.52 4.04 -6.27
N VAL A 43 -12.87 2.86 -6.27
CA VAL A 43 -11.73 2.61 -7.17
C VAL A 43 -12.16 2.61 -8.63
N LEU A 44 -13.31 2.02 -8.96
CA LEU A 44 -13.86 2.05 -10.31
C LEU A 44 -14.15 3.48 -10.77
N ALA A 45 -14.74 4.31 -9.91
CA ALA A 45 -14.99 5.72 -10.22
C ALA A 45 -13.69 6.53 -10.39
N ALA A 46 -12.66 6.23 -9.59
CA ALA A 46 -11.36 6.88 -9.66
C ALA A 46 -10.62 6.67 -10.99
N MET A 47 -10.96 5.61 -11.76
CA MET A 47 -10.34 5.36 -13.06
C MET A 47 -10.59 6.48 -14.08
N ASP A 48 -11.72 7.18 -13.96
CA ASP A 48 -12.10 8.30 -14.84
C ASP A 48 -11.79 9.67 -14.23
N ASP A 49 -11.22 9.72 -13.02
CA ASP A 49 -10.91 10.95 -12.29
C ASP A 49 -9.40 11.23 -12.28
N ALA A 50 -8.97 12.17 -13.11
CA ALA A 50 -7.57 12.59 -13.20
C ALA A 50 -7.02 13.25 -11.92
N SER A 51 -7.87 13.57 -10.94
CA SER A 51 -7.45 14.09 -9.62
C SER A 51 -7.12 12.99 -8.61
N VAL A 52 -7.40 11.72 -8.95
CA VAL A 52 -7.08 10.56 -8.11
C VAL A 52 -5.89 9.82 -8.68
N CYS A 53 -4.88 9.58 -7.84
CA CYS A 53 -3.76 8.72 -8.16
C CYS A 53 -3.99 7.33 -7.55
N THR A 54 -4.21 6.33 -8.40
CA THR A 54 -4.32 4.94 -7.97
C THR A 54 -2.97 4.24 -8.13
N VAL A 55 -2.49 3.56 -7.10
CA VAL A 55 -1.16 2.93 -7.08
C VAL A 55 -1.22 1.49 -6.60
N ASN A 56 -0.55 0.62 -7.35
CA ASN A 56 -0.36 -0.78 -7.04
C ASN A 56 1.00 -1.02 -6.37
N ALA A 57 0.97 -1.59 -5.18
CA ALA A 57 2.14 -1.86 -4.35
C ALA A 57 2.89 -3.17 -4.69
N LEU A 58 2.37 -3.99 -5.61
CA LEU A 58 2.94 -5.30 -5.96
C LEU A 58 4.21 -5.16 -6.79
N SER A 59 4.95 -6.26 -6.95
CA SER A 59 6.15 -6.26 -7.79
C SER A 59 5.83 -5.98 -9.26
N PRO A 60 6.79 -5.44 -10.04
CA PRO A 60 6.57 -5.10 -11.43
C PRO A 60 6.08 -6.27 -12.28
N GLU A 61 6.55 -7.50 -12.02
CA GLU A 61 6.09 -8.67 -12.76
C GLU A 61 4.63 -9.05 -12.47
N VAL A 62 4.17 -8.88 -11.22
CA VAL A 62 2.77 -9.15 -10.87
C VAL A 62 1.87 -8.05 -11.44
N TYR A 63 2.29 -6.79 -11.33
CA TYR A 63 1.62 -5.64 -11.93
C TYR A 63 1.46 -5.79 -13.45
N ALA A 64 2.54 -6.13 -14.15
CA ALA A 64 2.53 -6.31 -15.60
C ALA A 64 1.78 -7.58 -16.04
N GLY A 65 1.47 -8.49 -15.12
CA GLY A 65 0.82 -9.76 -15.39
C GLY A 65 1.76 -10.83 -15.98
N THR A 66 3.07 -10.61 -15.92
CA THR A 66 4.11 -11.50 -16.47
C THR A 66 4.70 -12.47 -15.44
N GLY A 67 4.52 -12.20 -14.15
CA GLY A 67 5.03 -13.04 -13.05
C GLY A 67 4.27 -14.34 -12.85
N ASP A 68 4.92 -15.32 -12.20
CA ASP A 68 4.28 -16.60 -11.86
C ASP A 68 3.19 -16.43 -10.79
N MET A 69 3.39 -15.50 -9.85
CA MET A 69 2.38 -15.13 -8.86
C MET A 69 1.31 -14.22 -9.47
N HIS A 70 0.04 -14.52 -9.19
CA HIS A 70 -1.09 -13.65 -9.51
C HIS A 70 -2.26 -13.97 -8.57
N TYR A 71 -3.22 -13.04 -8.47
CA TYR A 71 -4.38 -13.17 -7.58
C TYR A 71 -5.60 -13.82 -8.25
N GLY A 72 -5.42 -14.41 -9.44
CA GLY A 72 -6.49 -14.96 -10.27
C GLY A 72 -6.33 -14.49 -11.71
N ARG A 73 -7.03 -13.42 -12.10
CA ARG A 73 -6.80 -12.74 -13.38
C ARG A 73 -5.51 -11.93 -13.32
N ARG A 74 -4.79 -11.86 -14.44
CA ARG A 74 -3.46 -11.23 -14.54
C ARG A 74 -3.57 -9.75 -14.89
N GLY A 75 -2.59 -8.96 -14.43
CA GLY A 75 -2.49 -7.54 -14.69
C GLY A 75 -2.85 -6.67 -13.48
N HIS A 76 -3.18 -5.42 -13.75
CA HIS A 76 -3.47 -4.38 -12.76
C HIS A 76 -4.75 -3.61 -13.14
N ILE A 77 -5.21 -2.74 -12.23
CA ILE A 77 -6.37 -1.88 -12.43
C ILE A 77 -5.97 -0.78 -13.44
N PRO A 78 -6.68 -0.61 -14.57
CA PRO A 78 -6.26 0.35 -15.60
C PRO A 78 -6.13 1.78 -15.05
N GLY A 79 -5.13 2.51 -15.52
CA GLY A 79 -4.80 3.86 -15.08
C GLY A 79 -3.99 3.92 -13.79
N SER A 80 -3.87 2.80 -13.05
CA SER A 80 -3.03 2.75 -11.86
C SER A 80 -1.54 2.80 -12.22
N ARG A 81 -0.71 3.26 -11.29
CA ARG A 81 0.76 3.24 -11.42
C ARG A 81 1.35 2.17 -10.53
N ASN A 82 2.57 1.74 -10.80
CA ASN A 82 3.26 0.78 -9.95
C ASN A 82 4.32 1.47 -9.08
N VAL A 83 4.25 1.25 -7.77
CA VAL A 83 5.31 1.56 -6.81
C VAL A 83 5.52 0.28 -6.03
N HIS A 84 6.59 -0.45 -6.27
CA HIS A 84 6.77 -1.71 -5.55
C HIS A 84 7.14 -1.39 -4.09
N TYR A 85 6.34 -1.89 -3.12
CA TYR A 85 6.51 -1.54 -1.71
C TYR A 85 7.94 -1.73 -1.17
N ASP A 86 8.63 -2.77 -1.65
CA ASP A 86 10.00 -3.10 -1.23
C ASP A 86 11.01 -2.04 -1.68
N GLU A 87 10.72 -1.27 -2.74
CA GLU A 87 11.53 -0.14 -3.16
C GLU A 87 11.45 1.05 -2.19
N LEU A 88 10.49 1.05 -1.26
CA LEU A 88 10.38 2.06 -0.20
C LEU A 88 11.16 1.68 1.05
N LEU A 89 11.66 0.44 1.10
CA LEU A 89 12.34 -0.12 2.25
C LEU A 89 13.83 -0.36 1.96
N ASP A 90 14.65 -0.28 3.00
CA ASP A 90 16.04 -0.74 3.02
C ASP A 90 16.22 -1.64 4.24
N ALA A 91 16.51 -2.91 3.99
CA ALA A 91 16.63 -3.95 5.02
C ALA A 91 15.41 -4.04 5.97
N GLY A 92 14.21 -3.70 5.47
CA GLY A 92 12.96 -3.69 6.23
C GLY A 92 12.66 -2.40 7.00
N CYS A 93 13.54 -1.40 6.93
CA CYS A 93 13.29 -0.05 7.43
C CYS A 93 12.82 0.87 6.30
N PHE A 94 12.03 1.90 6.57
CA PHE A 94 11.74 2.92 5.56
C PHE A 94 13.01 3.64 5.14
N LYS A 95 13.15 3.88 3.83
CA LYS A 95 14.24 4.72 3.32
C LYS A 95 14.15 6.14 3.92
N PRO A 96 15.27 6.87 4.01
CA PRO A 96 15.25 8.27 4.43
C PRO A 96 14.35 9.12 3.52
N ALA A 97 13.78 10.20 4.07
CA ALA A 97 12.81 11.05 3.36
C ALA A 97 13.22 11.43 1.92
N PRO A 98 14.46 11.88 1.62
CA PRO A 98 14.83 12.20 0.24
C PRO A 98 14.75 11.02 -0.75
N ALA A 99 14.98 9.80 -0.26
CA ALA A 99 14.89 8.60 -1.08
C ALA A 99 13.44 8.13 -1.26
N LEU A 100 12.59 8.30 -0.24
CA LEU A 100 11.14 8.09 -0.39
C LEU A 100 10.53 9.10 -1.35
N GLU A 101 10.89 10.37 -1.23
CA GLU A 101 10.45 11.43 -2.16
C GLU A 101 10.80 11.06 -3.60
N ALA A 102 12.05 10.63 -3.83
CA ALA A 102 12.49 10.20 -5.16
C ALA A 102 11.70 9.00 -5.69
N ALA A 103 11.42 8.00 -4.85
CA ALA A 103 10.67 6.80 -5.24
C ALA A 103 9.18 7.09 -5.53
N LEU A 104 8.59 8.07 -4.85
CA LEU A 104 7.16 8.40 -4.95
C LEU A 104 6.85 9.54 -5.94
N LYS A 105 7.87 10.26 -6.42
CA LYS A 105 7.68 11.44 -7.27
C LYS A 105 6.98 11.11 -8.58
N ASP A 106 7.46 10.10 -9.30
CA ASP A 106 6.96 9.79 -10.65
C ASP A 106 5.62 9.05 -10.63
N SER A 107 5.20 8.53 -9.47
CA SER A 107 3.89 7.94 -9.29
C SER A 107 2.79 9.01 -9.10
N GLY A 108 3.13 10.25 -8.74
CA GLY A 108 2.16 11.30 -8.43
C GLY A 108 1.50 11.16 -7.05
N MET A 109 1.98 10.23 -6.21
CA MET A 109 1.44 10.03 -4.85
C MET A 109 1.65 11.23 -3.92
N LEU A 110 2.62 12.10 -4.22
CA LEU A 110 2.88 13.29 -3.40
C LEU A 110 2.05 14.51 -3.85
N ASP A 111 1.63 14.53 -5.11
CA ASP A 111 1.01 15.71 -5.74
C ASP A 111 -0.51 15.58 -5.90
N ALA A 112 -1.02 14.36 -6.12
CA ALA A 112 -2.45 14.14 -6.40
C ALA A 112 -3.33 14.50 -5.19
N PRO A 113 -4.48 15.17 -5.39
CA PRO A 113 -5.44 15.46 -4.32
C PRO A 113 -5.85 14.25 -3.48
N LYS A 114 -6.12 13.11 -4.11
CA LYS A 114 -6.43 11.82 -3.45
C LYS A 114 -5.50 10.74 -3.99
N VAL A 115 -5.01 9.89 -3.11
CA VAL A 115 -4.25 8.69 -3.48
C VAL A 115 -5.01 7.45 -3.00
N ILE A 116 -5.11 6.45 -3.85
CA ILE A 116 -5.65 5.13 -3.52
C ILE A 116 -4.52 4.10 -3.71
N ALA A 117 -4.03 3.54 -2.61
CA ALA A 117 -3.07 2.45 -2.64
C ALA A 117 -3.78 1.10 -2.58
N TYR A 118 -3.33 0.14 -3.38
CA TYR A 118 -3.84 -1.22 -3.36
C TYR A 118 -2.72 -2.22 -3.66
N CYS A 119 -2.94 -3.49 -3.36
CA CYS A 119 -1.97 -4.55 -3.65
C CYS A 119 -2.69 -5.86 -3.96
N GLY A 120 -2.23 -6.95 -3.38
CA GLY A 120 -2.91 -8.25 -3.40
C GLY A 120 -4.14 -8.33 -2.50
N GLY A 121 -4.02 -7.84 -1.26
CA GLY A 121 -5.04 -7.99 -0.22
C GLY A 121 -4.87 -6.96 0.89
N GLY A 122 -4.64 -5.70 0.54
CA GLY A 122 -4.58 -4.58 1.49
C GLY A 122 -3.31 -4.46 2.34
N ILE A 123 -2.42 -5.47 2.38
CA ILE A 123 -1.25 -5.45 3.28
C ILE A 123 -0.12 -4.55 2.75
N SER A 124 0.55 -4.91 1.65
CA SER A 124 1.68 -4.12 1.12
C SER A 124 1.30 -2.68 0.76
N ALA A 125 0.04 -2.43 0.37
CA ALA A 125 -0.49 -1.09 0.11
C ALA A 125 -0.36 -0.14 1.32
N THR A 126 -0.37 -0.68 2.54
CA THR A 126 -0.17 0.14 3.75
C THR A 126 1.25 0.66 3.89
N VAL A 127 2.25 0.01 3.27
CA VAL A 127 3.63 0.50 3.24
C VAL A 127 3.70 1.78 2.40
N ASP A 128 3.15 1.75 1.19
CA ASP A 128 3.08 2.90 0.28
C ASP A 128 2.28 4.05 0.89
N ALA A 129 1.13 3.74 1.50
CA ALA A 129 0.32 4.73 2.18
C ALA A 129 1.04 5.36 3.39
N PHE A 130 1.75 4.54 4.17
CA PHE A 130 2.52 5.04 5.30
C PHE A 130 3.75 5.85 4.87
N ALA A 131 4.41 5.51 3.76
CA ALA A 131 5.49 6.30 3.19
C ALA A 131 5.04 7.73 2.84
N CYS A 132 3.82 7.88 2.30
CA CYS A 132 3.22 9.19 2.08
C CYS A 132 3.02 9.96 3.39
N LEU A 133 2.48 9.29 4.42
CA LEU A 133 2.29 9.90 5.75
C LEU A 133 3.62 10.33 6.40
N LEU A 134 4.70 9.56 6.22
CA LEU A 134 6.05 9.93 6.70
C LEU A 134 6.58 11.20 6.05
N LEU A 135 6.17 11.48 4.81
CA LEU A 135 6.48 12.70 4.08
C LEU A 135 5.47 13.84 4.33
N GLY A 136 4.56 13.65 5.29
CA GLY A 136 3.55 14.65 5.66
C GLY A 136 2.41 14.77 4.65
N ARG A 137 2.20 13.76 3.79
CA ARG A 137 1.11 13.73 2.82
C ARG A 137 -0.14 13.09 3.41
N ASP A 138 -1.20 13.88 3.53
CA ASP A 138 -2.54 13.42 3.85
C ASP A 138 -3.33 13.04 2.57
N GLY A 139 -4.55 12.52 2.74
CA GLY A 139 -5.44 12.19 1.61
C GLY A 139 -5.07 10.89 0.89
N VAL A 140 -4.43 9.97 1.61
CA VAL A 140 -4.11 8.62 1.12
C VAL A 140 -5.04 7.61 1.76
N ALA A 141 -5.70 6.80 0.93
CA ALA A 141 -6.58 5.74 1.35
C ALA A 141 -6.12 4.38 0.81
N VAL A 142 -6.49 3.30 1.49
CA VAL A 142 -6.19 1.93 1.08
C VAL A 142 -7.44 1.25 0.56
N TYR A 143 -7.37 0.69 -0.64
CA TYR A 143 -8.37 -0.26 -1.12
C TYR A 143 -8.06 -1.64 -0.54
N ASP A 144 -8.71 -1.97 0.59
CA ASP A 144 -8.44 -3.18 1.38
C ASP A 144 -8.71 -4.47 0.58
N GLY A 145 -9.82 -4.49 -0.18
CA GLY A 145 -10.18 -5.61 -1.04
C GLY A 145 -9.13 -5.93 -2.11
N SER A 146 -8.46 -4.88 -2.63
CA SER A 146 -7.28 -5.00 -3.48
C SER A 146 -7.51 -5.96 -4.67
N MET A 147 -6.46 -6.54 -5.25
CA MET A 147 -6.59 -7.49 -6.36
C MET A 147 -7.38 -8.74 -5.97
N SER A 148 -7.32 -9.21 -4.72
CA SER A 148 -8.07 -10.38 -4.25
C SER A 148 -9.58 -10.22 -4.38
N GLU A 149 -10.12 -9.00 -4.23
CA GLU A 149 -11.51 -8.67 -4.52
C GLU A 149 -11.71 -8.37 -6.01
N TRP A 150 -10.89 -7.47 -6.58
CA TRP A 150 -11.07 -6.96 -7.95
C TRP A 150 -11.12 -8.07 -9.00
N VAL A 151 -10.24 -9.06 -8.89
CA VAL A 151 -10.14 -10.14 -9.88
C VAL A 151 -11.32 -11.12 -9.83
N ARG A 152 -12.15 -11.13 -8.77
CA ARG A 152 -13.31 -12.03 -8.67
C ARG A 152 -14.50 -11.55 -9.50
N ASP A 153 -14.56 -10.26 -9.77
CA ASP A 153 -15.62 -9.66 -10.56
C ASP A 153 -15.20 -9.60 -12.03
N GLU A 154 -15.64 -10.59 -12.82
CA GLU A 154 -15.29 -10.73 -14.23
C GLU A 154 -15.67 -9.51 -15.09
N SER A 155 -16.58 -8.66 -14.62
CA SER A 155 -16.98 -7.44 -15.33
C SER A 155 -15.97 -6.30 -15.18
N LEU A 156 -15.12 -6.34 -14.15
CA LEU A 156 -14.14 -5.29 -13.90
C LEU A 156 -12.93 -5.41 -14.83
N PRO A 157 -12.43 -4.26 -15.32
CA PRO A 157 -11.35 -4.24 -16.30
C PRO A 157 -10.00 -4.53 -15.63
N LEU A 158 -9.10 -5.10 -16.43
CA LEU A 158 -7.70 -5.32 -16.09
C LEU A 158 -6.83 -4.95 -17.29
N LYS A 159 -5.61 -4.52 -17.01
CA LYS A 159 -4.60 -4.20 -18.00
C LYS A 159 -3.32 -4.99 -17.73
N THR A 160 -2.67 -5.45 -18.79
CA THR A 160 -1.35 -6.09 -18.73
C THR A 160 -0.28 -5.17 -19.33
N GLY A 161 0.98 -5.45 -19.01
CA GLY A 161 2.11 -4.60 -19.36
C GLY A 161 2.43 -3.54 -18.29
N GLU A 162 3.48 -2.77 -18.53
CA GLU A 162 4.03 -1.82 -17.55
C GLU A 162 3.34 -0.45 -17.55
N ALA A 163 2.58 -0.15 -18.60
CA ALA A 163 1.92 1.14 -18.74
C ALA A 163 0.66 1.23 -17.86
N PRO A 164 0.43 2.37 -17.17
CA PRO A 164 -0.84 2.68 -16.49
C PRO A 164 -2.03 2.54 -17.43
#